data_AF-A0AAV5Z547-F1
#
_entry.id   AF-A0AAV5Z547-F1
#
_cell.length_a   1.000
_cell.length_b   1.000
_cell.length_c   1.000
_cell.angle_alpha   90.00
_cell.angle_beta   90.00
_cell.angle_gamma   90.00
#
_symmetry.space_group_name_H-M   'P 1'
#
loop_
_entity.id
_entity.type
_entity.pdbx_description
1 polymer ?
#
loop_
_entity_poly.entity_id
_entity_poly.type
_entity_poly.pdbx_seq_one_letter_code
_entity_poly.pdbx_strand_id
1 'polypeptide(L)' 'GRPVAIAVAWVTLPELTVQVARQEYTLLARGADGARWRFRAIDSDFTAELDVDRDGLVRDYPDIARRI' A
#
# COMPACT_ATOMS: atom_id res chain seq x y z
N GLY A 1 -0.58 12.64 -7.47
CA GLY A 1 -1.47 11.98 -8.45
C GLY A 1 -2.90 12.03 -7.94
N ARG A 2 -3.90 11.70 -8.76
CA ARG A 2 -5.27 11.55 -8.26
C ARG A 2 -5.38 10.30 -7.39
N PRO A 3 -6.09 10.34 -6.26
CA PRO A 3 -6.40 9.14 -5.49
C PRO A 3 -7.20 8.14 -6.33
N VAL A 4 -6.88 6.86 -6.22
CA VAL A 4 -7.62 5.77 -6.88
C VAL A 4 -8.01 4.75 -5.82
N ALA A 5 -9.31 4.48 -5.73
CA ALA A 5 -9.86 3.46 -4.85
C ALA A 5 -9.98 2.11 -5.56
N ILE A 6 -9.61 1.03 -4.87
CA ILE A 6 -9.73 -0.35 -5.32
C ILE A 6 -10.35 -1.20 -4.21
N ALA A 7 -11.05 -2.27 -4.60
CA ALA A 7 -11.47 -3.32 -3.70
C ALA A 7 -10.51 -4.50 -3.84
N VAL A 8 -9.95 -4.97 -2.74
CA VAL A 8 -9.03 -6.11 -2.71
C VAL A 8 -9.60 -7.25 -1.89
N ALA A 9 -9.19 -8.48 -2.22
CA ALA A 9 -9.37 -9.63 -1.35
C ALA A 9 -8.29 -9.59 -0.27
N TRP A 10 -8.66 -9.18 0.94
CA TRP A 10 -7.78 -9.23 2.10
C TRP A 10 -7.82 -10.63 2.70
N VAL A 11 -6.65 -11.26 2.80
CA VAL A 11 -6.50 -12.59 3.41
C VAL A 11 -5.90 -12.40 4.79
N THR A 12 -6.64 -12.75 5.83
CA THR A 12 -6.15 -12.66 7.21
C THR A 12 -5.22 -13.81 7.54
N LEU A 13 -4.31 -13.58 8.49
CA LEU A 13 -3.40 -14.60 9.01
C LEU A 13 -3.56 -14.70 10.53
N PRO A 14 -3.43 -15.91 11.11
CA PRO A 14 -3.16 -17.19 10.44
C PRO A 14 -4.40 -17.88 9.84
N GLU A 15 -5.61 -17.37 10.04
CA GLU A 15 -6.86 -18.08 9.74
C GLU A 15 -7.19 -18.23 8.25
N LEU A 16 -6.50 -17.51 7.36
CA LEU A 16 -6.69 -17.54 5.90
C LEU A 16 -8.13 -17.19 5.48
N THR A 17 -8.82 -16.35 6.23
CA THR A 17 -10.16 -15.90 5.84
C THR A 17 -10.06 -14.76 4.82
N VAL A 18 -10.93 -14.79 3.81
CA VAL A 18 -10.97 -13.77 2.75
C VAL A 18 -12.08 -12.78 3.06
N GLN A 19 -11.74 -11.50 3.07
CA GLN A 19 -12.66 -10.39 3.28
C GLN A 19 -12.45 -9.32 2.21
N VAL A 20 -13.50 -8.57 1.85
CA VAL A 20 -13.35 -7.41 0.97
C VAL A 20 -12.79 -6.26 1.80
N ALA A 21 -11.68 -5.66 1.36
CA ALA A 21 -11.13 -4.45 1.94
C ALA A 21 -11.04 -3.35 0.89
N ARG A 22 -11.52 -2.15 1.22
CA ARG A 22 -11.41 -0.99 0.33
C ARG A 22 -10.14 -0.22 0.64
N GLN A 23 -9.35 0.04 -0.40
CA GLN A 23 -8.05 0.69 -0.29
C GLN A 23 -7.96 1.84 -1.27
N GLU A 24 -7.28 2.92 -0.88
CA GLU A 24 -7.01 4.07 -1.73
C GLU A 24 -5.51 4.27 -1.87
N TYR A 25 -5.06 4.48 -3.10
CA TYR A 25 -3.67 4.75 -3.43
C TYR A 25 -3.53 6.11 -4.12
N THR A 26 -2.62 6.92 -3.60
CA THR A 26 -2.28 8.23 -4.19
C THR A 26 -0.79 8.29 -4.47
N LEU A 27 -0.42 8.44 -5.75
CA LEU A 27 0.99 8.67 -6.11
C LEU A 27 1.44 10.03 -5.54
N LEU A 28 2.43 10.03 -4.65
CA LEU A 28 2.99 11.24 -4.04
C LEU A 28 4.18 11.78 -4.85
N ALA A 29 5.11 10.89 -5.21
CA ALA A 29 6.30 11.24 -5.97
C ALA A 29 6.70 10.08 -6.89
N ARG A 30 7.37 10.38 -8.00
CA ARG A 30 7.97 9.41 -8.91
C ARG A 30 9.33 9.94 -9.36
N GLY A 31 10.35 9.09 -9.30
CA GLY A 31 11.71 9.39 -9.71
C GLY A 31 12.32 8.23 -10.51
N ALA A 32 13.61 8.36 -10.86
CA ALA A 32 14.33 7.33 -11.62
C ALA A 32 14.43 6.00 -10.86
N ASP A 33 14.53 6.07 -9.53
CA ASP A 33 14.74 4.89 -8.68
C ASP A 33 13.45 4.26 -8.15
N GLY A 34 12.28 4.79 -8.47
CA GLY A 34 11.01 4.28 -7.96
C GLY A 34 9.93 5.34 -7.73
N ALA A 35 9.04 5.08 -6.78
CA ALA A 35 7.92 5.96 -6.47
C ALA A 35 7.55 5.92 -4.99
N ARG A 36 6.91 7.00 -4.52
CA ARG A 36 6.29 7.05 -3.21
C ARG A 36 4.78 7.10 -3.37
N TRP A 37 4.07 6.24 -2.65
CA TRP A 37 2.62 6.14 -2.66
C TRP A 37 2.06 6.35 -1.28
N ARG A 38 0.98 7.13 -1.15
CA ARG A 38 0.14 7.07 0.04
C ARG A 38 -0.84 5.93 -0.13
N PHE A 39 -0.79 5.00 0.80
CA PHE A 39 -1.81 4.00 1.05
C PHE A 39 -2.77 4.49 2.13
N ARG A 40 -4.06 4.27 1.94
CA ARG A 40 -5.09 4.47 2.96
C ARG A 40 -6.04 3.28 2.95
N ALA A 41 -6.22 2.64 4.09
CA ALA A 41 -7.32 1.71 4.30
C ALA A 41 -8.59 2.55 4.45
N ILE A 42 -9.59 2.37 3.60
CA ILE A 42 -10.80 3.21 3.62
C ILE A 42 -11.70 2.85 4.81
N ASP A 43 -11.69 1.57 5.19
CA ASP A 43 -12.54 1.02 6.24
C ASP A 43 -11.90 1.15 7.65
N SER A 44 -10.76 1.84 7.77
CA SER A 44 -10.09 2.15 9.04
C SER A 44 -9.36 3.51 8.97
N ASP A 45 -8.78 3.95 10.09
CA ASP A 45 -7.99 5.19 10.12
C ASP A 45 -6.52 5.00 9.69
N PHE A 46 -6.16 3.80 9.23
CA PHE A 46 -4.79 3.48 8.88
C PHE A 46 -4.35 4.11 7.56
N THR A 47 -3.21 4.80 7.59
CA THR A 47 -2.56 5.43 6.42
C THR A 47 -1.06 5.22 6.51
N ALA A 48 -0.41 4.96 5.39
CA ALA A 48 1.05 4.82 5.30
C ALA A 48 1.60 5.39 3.99
N GLU A 49 2.85 5.84 4.01
CA GLU A 49 3.59 6.19 2.80
C GLU A 49 4.54 5.04 2.44
N LEU A 50 4.30 4.41 1.30
CA LEU A 50 5.09 3.30 0.78
C LEU A 50 6.18 3.84 -0.13
N ASP A 51 7.43 3.47 0.14
CA ASP A 51 8.53 3.61 -0.82
C ASP A 51 8.64 2.32 -1.64
N VAL A 52 8.53 2.44 -2.96
CA VAL A 52 8.64 1.32 -3.89
C VAL A 52 9.77 1.55 -4.88
N ASP A 53 10.42 0.47 -5.31
CA ASP A 53 11.40 0.53 -6.38
C ASP A 53 10.78 0.73 -7.77
N ARG A 54 11.65 0.76 -8.79
CA ARG A 54 11.25 0.96 -10.19
C ARG A 54 10.29 -0.13 -10.71
N ASP A 55 10.35 -1.32 -10.12
CA ASP A 55 9.54 -2.49 -10.50
C ASP A 55 8.23 -2.54 -9.68
N GLY A 56 8.05 -1.59 -8.74
CA GLY A 56 6.87 -1.46 -7.90
C GLY A 56 6.91 -2.32 -6.63
N LEU A 57 8.06 -2.92 -6.30
CA LEU A 57 8.23 -3.68 -5.07
C LEU A 57 8.52 -2.74 -3.88
N VAL A 58 7.86 -2.99 -2.76
CA VAL A 58 8.02 -2.19 -1.53
C VAL A 58 9.43 -2.35 -0.98
N ARG A 59 10.11 -1.22 -0.77
CA ARG A 59 11.38 -1.13 -0.04
C ARG A 59 11.15 -0.84 1.43
N ASP A 60 10.25 0.08 1.71
CA ASP A 60 9.95 0.56 3.05
C ASP A 60 8.43 0.75 3.20
N TYR A 61 7.87 0.03 4.16
CA TYR A 61 6.52 0.17 4.67
C TYR A 61 6.66 0.52 6.16
N PRO A 62 6.57 1.81 6.52
CA PRO A 62 6.74 2.26 7.90
C PRO A 62 5.93 1.43 8.87
N ASP A 63 6.56 1.05 9.98
CA ASP A 63 6.01 0.24 11.09
C ASP A 63 5.58 -1.20 10.74
N ILE A 64 5.64 -1.62 9.46
CA ILE A 64 5.17 -2.93 9.01
C ILE A 64 6.31 -3.78 8.45
N ALA A 65 7.08 -3.26 7.49
CA ALA A 65 8.08 -4.06 6.77
C ALA A 65 9.17 -3.19 6.14
N ARG A 66 10.38 -3.74 6.06
CA ARG A 66 11.47 -3.19 5.28
C ARG A 66 12.15 -4.31 4.50
N ARG A 67 12.53 -4.02 3.25
CA ARG A 67 13.34 -4.92 2.44
C ARG A 67 14.75 -5.05 3.00
N ILE A 68 15.21 -6.28 3.17
CA ILE A 68 16.55 -6.67 3.61
C ILE A 68 17.50 -6.95 2.44
#